data_AF-A0A7S0AAJ0-F1
#
_entry.id   AF-A0A7S0AAJ0-F1
#
_cell.length_a   1.000
_cell.length_b   1.000
_cell.length_c   1.000
_cell.angle_alpha   90.00
_cell.angle_beta   90.00
_cell.angle_gamma   90.00
#
_symmetry.space_group_name_H-M   'P 1'
#
loop_
_entity.id
_entity.type
_entity.pdbx_description
1 polymer ?
#
loop_
_entity_poly.entity_id
_entity_poly.type
_entity_poly.pdbx_seq_one_letter_code
_entity_poly.pdbx_strand_id
1 'polypeptide(L)'
;MQLPRPLLWCCTLLAVSFRWGEAAKYIIGKTANSGAFEVHFDDDKRTLDLANDCHPGKACPPVIIMSGRQVGTIDVNNCQEGVMYTFVNKGDIDAGVVVQHEGGLYGSKGIAQFGVGTCFCYKEGTLMCG
;
A
#
# COMPACT_ATOMS: atom_id res chain seq x y z
N MET A 1 -29.02 28.42 62.02
CA MET A 1 -28.52 29.31 60.95
C MET A 1 -27.48 28.55 60.15
N GLN A 2 -27.86 28.05 58.96
CA GLN A 2 -27.00 27.29 58.06
C GLN A 2 -26.33 28.23 57.06
N LEU A 3 -25.00 28.16 56.96
CA LEU A 3 -24.21 28.84 55.93
C LEU A 3 -24.21 27.99 54.63
N PRO A 4 -24.42 28.58 53.44
CA PRO A 4 -24.20 27.88 52.18
C PRO A 4 -22.73 27.98 51.75
N ARG A 5 -22.15 26.86 51.32
CA ARG A 5 -20.84 26.79 50.64
C ARG A 5 -21.03 27.08 49.14
N PRO A 6 -20.28 27.98 48.49
CA PRO A 6 -20.29 28.08 47.04
C PRO A 6 -19.15 27.30 46.39
N LEU A 7 -19.57 26.41 45.48
CA LEU A 7 -19.01 26.19 44.14
C LEU A 7 -17.49 26.02 44.01
N LEU A 8 -17.05 24.77 44.12
CA LEU A 8 -15.81 24.29 43.51
C LEU A 8 -15.93 24.46 41.99
N TRP A 9 -15.16 25.40 41.47
CA TRP A 9 -14.91 25.64 40.05
C TRP A 9 -14.32 24.37 39.43
N CYS A 10 -15.18 23.58 38.77
CA CYS A 10 -14.78 22.38 38.07
C CYS A 10 -14.13 22.81 36.74
N CYS A 11 -12.83 23.09 36.80
CA CYS A 11 -11.96 23.18 35.63
C CYS A 11 -12.04 21.85 34.87
N THR A 12 -12.95 21.79 33.91
CA THR A 12 -13.00 20.78 32.86
C THR A 12 -11.81 21.03 31.94
N LEU A 13 -10.63 20.61 32.40
CA LEU A 13 -9.47 20.35 31.57
C LEU A 13 -9.92 19.29 30.56
N LEU A 14 -10.30 19.76 29.37
CA LEU A 14 -10.32 18.99 28.14
C LEU A 14 -8.92 18.38 27.96
N ALA A 15 -8.74 17.18 28.51
CA ALA A 15 -7.65 16.31 28.18
C ALA A 15 -7.87 15.86 26.73
N VAL A 16 -7.50 16.74 25.79
CA VAL A 16 -7.28 16.39 24.40
C VAL A 16 -6.22 15.30 24.42
N SER A 17 -6.69 14.06 24.37
CA SER A 17 -5.87 12.87 24.32
C SER A 17 -5.23 12.87 22.94
N PHE A 18 -4.14 13.62 22.79
CA PHE A 18 -3.23 13.53 21.67
C PHE A 18 -2.71 12.09 21.66
N ARG A 19 -3.38 11.23 20.91
CA ARG A 19 -2.79 9.96 20.51
C ARG A 19 -1.70 10.33 19.53
N TRP A 20 -0.47 10.46 20.04
CA TRP A 20 0.72 10.39 19.20
C TRP A 20 0.56 9.14 18.33
N GLY A 21 0.40 9.36 17.03
CA GLY A 21 0.23 8.28 16.08
C GLY A 21 1.44 7.37 16.17
N GLU A 22 1.27 6.20 16.77
CA GLU A 22 2.24 5.14 16.65
C GLU A 22 2.42 4.89 15.16
N ALA A 23 3.65 5.03 14.66
CA ALA A 23 3.98 4.65 13.30
C ALA A 23 3.63 3.17 13.16
N ALA A 24 2.50 2.88 12.50
CA ALA A 24 1.99 1.53 12.37
C ALA A 24 3.00 0.71 11.58
N LYS A 25 3.73 -0.16 12.29
CA LYS A 25 4.58 -1.16 11.65
C LYS A 25 3.67 -2.20 11.01
N TYR A 26 3.76 -2.36 9.71
CA TYR A 26 3.06 -3.43 9.02
C TYR A 26 3.93 -4.69 8.97
N ILE A 27 3.27 -5.84 9.05
CA ILE A 27 3.90 -7.15 8.86
C ILE A 27 4.14 -7.34 7.37
N ILE A 28 5.39 -7.54 6.98
CA ILE A 28 5.78 -7.97 5.63
C ILE A 28 5.68 -9.50 5.59
N GLY A 29 5.02 -10.04 4.58
CA GLY A 29 5.00 -11.48 4.39
C GLY A 29 4.09 -11.94 3.26
N LYS A 30 3.79 -13.23 3.27
CA LYS A 30 2.92 -13.90 2.30
C LYS A 30 1.62 -14.40 2.94
N THR A 31 1.27 -13.92 4.14
CA THR A 31 0.10 -14.37 4.90
C THR A 31 -1.06 -13.38 4.76
N ALA A 32 -2.29 -13.83 4.99
CA ALA A 32 -3.49 -13.02 4.79
C ALA A 32 -3.53 -11.75 5.66
N ASN A 33 -2.77 -11.73 6.75
CA ASN A 33 -2.69 -10.62 7.70
C ASN A 33 -1.48 -9.71 7.47
N SER A 34 -0.72 -9.91 6.39
CA SER A 34 0.39 -9.04 6.03
C SER A 34 -0.12 -7.69 5.53
N GLY A 35 0.43 -6.59 6.07
CA GLY A 35 0.15 -5.23 5.60
C GLY A 35 1.05 -4.79 4.44
N ALA A 36 2.04 -5.61 4.11
CA ALA A 36 2.79 -5.57 2.86
C ALA A 36 2.97 -7.00 2.35
N PHE A 37 2.72 -7.21 1.06
CA PHE A 37 2.74 -8.54 0.47
C PHE A 37 3.92 -8.74 -0.47
N GLU A 38 4.62 -9.86 -0.32
CA GLU A 38 5.72 -10.23 -1.22
C GLU A 38 5.23 -11.12 -2.36
N VAL A 39 5.30 -10.59 -3.59
CA VAL A 39 4.99 -11.32 -4.82
C VAL A 39 6.29 -11.75 -5.49
N HIS A 40 6.41 -13.04 -5.76
CA HIS A 40 7.53 -13.58 -6.53
C HIS A 40 7.20 -13.57 -8.03
N PHE A 41 8.11 -13.02 -8.83
CA PHE A 41 8.03 -13.00 -10.28
C PHE A 41 9.12 -13.90 -10.87
N ASP A 42 8.67 -14.88 -11.64
CA ASP A 42 9.51 -15.72 -12.49
C ASP A 42 9.54 -15.14 -13.92
N ASP A 43 10.37 -15.71 -14.80
CA ASP A 43 10.59 -15.21 -16.17
C ASP A 43 9.29 -15.08 -17.01
N ASP A 44 8.26 -15.86 -16.67
CA ASP A 44 6.97 -15.91 -17.38
C ASP A 44 5.90 -14.98 -16.78
N LYS A 45 6.01 -14.59 -15.50
CA LYS A 45 4.98 -13.78 -14.84
C LYS A 45 5.22 -12.30 -15.14
N ARG A 46 4.29 -11.66 -15.85
CA ARG A 46 4.34 -10.21 -16.18
C ARG A 46 3.10 -9.43 -15.76
N THR A 47 2.09 -10.13 -15.28
CA THR A 47 0.82 -9.55 -14.85
C THR A 47 0.64 -9.72 -13.35
N LEU A 48 0.03 -8.72 -12.72
CA LEU A 48 -0.32 -8.75 -11.29
C LEU A 48 -1.77 -8.32 -11.11
N ASP A 49 -2.62 -9.25 -10.67
CA ASP A 49 -4.00 -8.97 -10.30
C ASP A 49 -4.08 -8.58 -8.82
N LEU A 50 -4.26 -7.29 -8.53
CA LEU A 50 -4.30 -6.79 -7.16
C LEU A 50 -5.54 -7.22 -6.37
N ALA A 51 -6.58 -7.77 -7.01
CA ALA A 51 -7.74 -8.30 -6.31
C ALA A 51 -7.53 -9.74 -5.83
N ASN A 52 -6.68 -10.52 -6.53
CA ASN A 52 -6.66 -11.98 -6.38
C ASN A 52 -5.26 -12.60 -6.15
N ASP A 53 -4.17 -11.96 -6.59
CA ASP A 53 -2.84 -12.59 -6.60
C ASP A 53 -2.17 -12.65 -5.23
N CYS A 54 -2.54 -11.77 -4.28
CA CYS A 54 -1.97 -11.83 -2.94
C CYS A 54 -2.62 -12.91 -2.08
N HIS A 55 -3.97 -12.96 -2.08
CA HIS A 55 -4.75 -13.95 -1.35
C HIS A 55 -6.05 -14.26 -2.08
N PRO A 56 -6.45 -15.54 -2.19
CA PRO A 56 -7.73 -15.89 -2.77
C PRO A 56 -8.89 -15.18 -2.06
N GLY A 57 -9.66 -14.39 -2.81
CA GLY A 57 -10.84 -13.68 -2.29
C GLY A 57 -10.52 -12.45 -1.43
N LYS A 58 -9.28 -11.97 -1.40
CA LYS A 58 -8.90 -10.75 -0.68
C LYS A 58 -7.93 -9.91 -1.49
N ALA A 59 -8.28 -8.63 -1.65
CA ALA A 59 -7.42 -7.66 -2.29
C ALA A 59 -6.05 -7.55 -1.61
N CYS A 60 -5.05 -7.36 -2.44
CA CYS A 60 -3.69 -7.08 -2.04
C CYS A 60 -3.61 -5.86 -1.11
N PRO A 61 -2.73 -5.89 -0.10
CA PRO A 61 -2.47 -4.72 0.70
C PRO A 61 -1.83 -3.60 -0.15
N PRO A 62 -1.85 -2.33 0.33
CA PRO A 62 -1.32 -1.20 -0.42
C PRO A 62 0.18 -1.30 -0.72
N VAL A 63 0.95 -2.08 0.03
CA VAL A 63 2.40 -2.23 -0.20
C VAL A 63 2.67 -3.59 -0.83
N ILE A 64 3.23 -3.57 -2.03
CA ILE A 64 3.64 -4.74 -2.80
C ILE A 64 5.16 -4.77 -2.91
N ILE A 65 5.77 -5.89 -2.54
CA ILE A 65 7.19 -6.12 -2.68
C ILE A 65 7.39 -7.15 -3.79
N MET A 66 8.02 -6.73 -4.88
CA MET A 66 8.27 -7.57 -6.04
C MET A 66 9.66 -8.19 -5.89
N SER A 67 9.75 -9.51 -5.84
CA SER A 67 11.02 -10.25 -5.77
C SER A 67 11.13 -11.26 -6.92
N GLY A 68 12.34 -11.75 -7.18
CA GLY A 68 12.62 -12.69 -8.26
C GLY A 68 13.35 -12.06 -9.44
N ARG A 69 13.20 -12.69 -10.61
CA ARG A 69 13.99 -12.41 -11.82
C ARG A 69 13.19 -11.62 -12.87
N GLN A 70 12.48 -10.59 -12.45
CA GLN A 70 11.69 -9.76 -13.35
C GLN A 70 12.52 -8.68 -14.06
N VAL A 71 12.23 -8.49 -15.35
CA VAL A 71 12.76 -7.40 -16.18
C VAL A 71 11.68 -6.88 -17.10
N GLY A 72 11.63 -5.55 -17.25
CA GLY A 72 10.70 -4.87 -18.15
C GLY A 72 9.38 -4.51 -17.46
N THR A 73 8.29 -4.66 -18.19
CA THR A 73 6.98 -4.12 -17.81
C THR A 73 6.15 -5.12 -17.02
N ILE A 74 5.56 -4.65 -15.94
CA ILE A 74 4.60 -5.36 -15.10
C ILE A 74 3.24 -4.68 -15.28
N ASP A 75 2.31 -5.41 -15.88
CA ASP A 75 0.94 -4.97 -16.07
C ASP A 75 0.13 -5.27 -14.81
N VAL A 76 -0.49 -4.23 -14.25
CA VAL A 76 -1.27 -4.32 -13.02
C VAL A 76 -2.73 -4.02 -13.31
N ASN A 77 -3.62 -4.87 -12.82
CA ASN A 77 -5.06 -4.71 -12.99
C ASN A 77 -5.83 -4.97 -11.68
N ASN A 78 -7.14 -4.67 -11.71
CA ASN A 78 -8.10 -4.90 -10.63
C ASN A 78 -7.65 -4.33 -9.27
N CYS A 79 -7.11 -3.11 -9.28
CA CYS A 79 -6.74 -2.43 -8.05
C CYS A 79 -7.98 -1.98 -7.24
N GLN A 80 -7.83 -1.82 -5.93
CA GLN A 80 -8.91 -1.33 -5.07
C GLN A 80 -9.03 0.19 -5.16
N GLU A 81 -10.20 0.69 -5.59
CA GLU A 81 -10.44 2.13 -5.77
C GLU A 81 -10.08 2.96 -4.52
N GLY A 82 -9.42 4.10 -4.73
CA GLY A 82 -9.04 5.01 -3.65
C GLY A 82 -7.79 4.59 -2.88
N VAL A 83 -7.17 3.46 -3.23
CA VAL A 83 -5.93 2.98 -2.58
C VAL A 83 -4.71 3.51 -3.32
N MET A 84 -3.74 4.04 -2.56
CA MET A 84 -2.40 4.35 -3.04
C MET A 84 -1.52 3.11 -2.91
N TYR A 85 -1.20 2.48 -4.03
CA TYR A 85 -0.30 1.33 -4.05
C TYR A 85 1.16 1.77 -4.08
N THR A 86 1.97 1.15 -3.26
CA THR A 86 3.42 1.31 -3.20
C THR A 86 4.06 0.01 -3.67
N PHE A 87 4.85 0.09 -4.73
CA PHE A 87 5.59 -1.03 -5.30
C PHE A 87 7.06 -0.88 -4.94
N VAL A 88 7.63 -1.91 -4.33
CA VAL A 88 9.04 -1.99 -3.97
C VAL A 88 9.69 -3.03 -4.86
N ASN A 89 10.70 -2.63 -5.63
CA ASN A 89 11.43 -3.58 -6.47
C ASN A 89 12.59 -4.19 -5.66
N LYS A 90 12.44 -5.44 -5.23
CA LYS A 90 13.48 -6.25 -4.61
C LYS A 90 13.90 -7.39 -5.56
N GLY A 91 13.99 -7.09 -6.85
CA GLY A 91 14.43 -8.04 -7.86
C GLY A 91 15.89 -8.46 -7.68
N ASP A 92 16.20 -9.67 -8.13
CA ASP A 92 17.54 -10.28 -8.03
C ASP A 92 18.47 -9.81 -9.16
N ILE A 93 17.90 -9.21 -10.21
CA ILE A 93 18.61 -8.68 -11.37
C ILE A 93 18.83 -7.18 -11.16
N ASP A 94 20.03 -6.70 -11.49
CA ASP A 94 20.37 -5.27 -11.56
C ASP A 94 19.71 -4.61 -12.78
N ALA A 95 18.39 -4.54 -12.74
CA ALA A 95 17.55 -3.94 -13.76
C ALA A 95 16.31 -3.29 -13.13
N GLY A 96 15.84 -2.22 -13.75
CA GLY A 96 14.58 -1.58 -13.38
C GLY A 96 13.37 -2.36 -13.90
N VAL A 97 12.24 -2.15 -13.23
CA VAL A 97 10.93 -2.61 -13.70
C VAL A 97 10.05 -1.40 -14.01
N VAL A 98 9.08 -1.59 -14.89
CA VAL A 98 8.08 -0.56 -15.21
C VAL A 98 6.74 -1.09 -14.77
N VAL A 99 6.15 -0.48 -13.75
CA VAL A 99 4.79 -0.81 -13.30
C VAL A 99 3.80 0.08 -14.05
N GLN A 100 2.77 -0.50 -14.65
CA GLN A 100 1.74 0.24 -15.36
C GLN A 100 0.37 -0.43 -15.23
N HIS A 101 -0.68 0.31 -15.55
CA HIS A 101 -1.98 -0.32 -15.79
C HIS A 101 -1.90 -1.21 -17.03
N GLU A 102 -2.71 -2.27 -17.07
CA GLU A 102 -2.87 -3.12 -18.24
C GLU A 102 -3.08 -2.29 -19.52
N GLY A 103 -2.24 -2.54 -20.53
CA GLY A 103 -2.25 -1.80 -21.80
C GLY A 103 -1.55 -0.44 -21.79
N GLY A 104 -1.00 0.02 -20.66
CA GLY A 104 -0.10 1.18 -20.57
C GLY A 104 -0.76 2.56 -20.77
N LEU A 105 -2.10 2.62 -20.87
CA LEU A 105 -2.83 3.84 -21.24
C LEU A 105 -2.88 4.90 -20.12
N TYR A 106 -2.64 4.51 -18.87
CA TYR A 106 -2.81 5.38 -17.69
C TYR A 106 -1.48 5.72 -17.01
N GLY A 107 -0.41 5.75 -17.81
CA GLY A 107 0.94 6.05 -17.38
C GLY A 107 1.68 4.81 -16.88
N SER A 108 2.95 5.03 -16.58
CA SER A 108 3.89 3.97 -16.20
C SER A 108 4.90 4.52 -15.21
N LYS A 109 5.26 3.73 -14.20
CA LYS A 109 6.29 4.07 -13.22
C LYS A 109 7.49 3.16 -13.36
N GLY A 110 8.62 3.74 -13.78
CA GLY A 110 9.91 3.07 -13.68
C GLY A 110 10.37 3.00 -12.22
N ILE A 111 10.79 1.81 -11.79
CA ILE A 111 11.27 1.52 -10.43
C ILE A 111 12.62 0.81 -10.56
N ALA A 112 13.69 1.51 -10.18
CA ALA A 112 15.03 0.94 -10.13
C ALA A 112 15.12 -0.26 -9.17
N GLN A 113 16.16 -1.08 -9.26
CA GLN A 113 16.42 -2.11 -8.26
C GLN A 113 16.55 -1.46 -6.87
N PHE A 114 15.87 -2.03 -5.88
CA PHE A 114 15.71 -1.48 -4.52
C PHE A 114 14.98 -0.13 -4.46
N GLY A 115 14.40 0.31 -5.57
CA GLY A 115 13.58 1.50 -5.67
C GLY A 115 12.15 1.29 -5.19
N VAL A 116 11.45 2.41 -5.07
CA VAL A 116 10.03 2.45 -4.70
C VAL A 116 9.29 3.31 -5.73
N GLY A 117 8.13 2.84 -6.17
CA GLY A 117 7.20 3.58 -7.01
C GLY A 117 5.81 3.55 -6.42
N THR A 118 5.02 4.60 -6.65
CA THR A 118 3.64 4.69 -6.18
C THR A 118 2.70 4.91 -7.33
N CYS A 119 1.54 4.24 -7.30
CA CYS A 119 0.46 4.45 -8.24
C CYS A 119 -0.87 4.53 -7.50
N PHE A 120 -1.76 5.40 -7.95
CA PHE A 120 -3.07 5.58 -7.33
C PHE A 120 -4.13 4.78 -8.10
N CYS A 121 -4.91 3.98 -7.39
CA CYS A 121 -6.05 3.30 -7.98
C CYS A 121 -7.24 4.25 -8.10
N TYR A 122 -7.55 4.65 -9.33
CA TYR A 122 -8.69 5.47 -9.68
C TYR A 122 -9.96 4.62 -9.84
N LYS A 123 -11.02 5.24 -10.35
CA LYS A 123 -12.30 4.59 -10.61
C LYS A 123 -12.15 3.40 -11.56
N GLU A 124 -13.02 2.42 -11.39
CA GLU A 124 -13.14 1.22 -12.22
C GLU A 124 -11.86 0.36 -12.25
N GLY A 125 -11.07 0.40 -11.17
CA GLY A 125 -9.83 -0.39 -11.06
C GLY A 125 -8.68 0.11 -11.94
N THR A 126 -8.76 1.36 -12.41
CA THR A 126 -7.75 1.99 -13.25
C THR A 126 -6.53 2.41 -12.43
N LEU A 127 -5.35 1.88 -12.73
CA LEU A 127 -4.12 2.22 -12.01
C LEU A 127 -3.39 3.40 -12.66
N MET A 128 -3.39 4.56 -12.00
CA MET A 128 -2.70 5.75 -12.51
C MET A 128 -1.28 5.83 -11.92
N CYS A 129 -0.28 5.73 -12.80
CA CYS A 129 1.13 5.77 -12.45
C CYS A 129 1.80 7.02 -13.05
N GLY A 130 2.31 7.91 -12.18
CA GLY A 130 2.97 9.18 -12.54
C GLY A 130 4.23 9.44 -11.72
#